data_AF-G0UV14-F1
#
_entry.id   AF-G0UV14-F1
#
_cell.length_a   1.000
_cell.length_b   1.000
_cell.length_c   1.000
_cell.angle_alpha   90.00
_cell.angle_beta   90.00
_cell.angle_gamma   90.00
#
_symmetry.space_group_name_H-M   'P 1'
#
loop_
_entity.id
_entity.type
_entity.pdbx_description
1 polymer ?
#
loop_
_entity_poly.entity_id
_entity_poly.type
_entity_poly.pdbx_seq_one_letter_code
_entity_poly.pdbx_strand_id
1 'polypeptide(L)'
;MLSIANYIKEHCNLLSIVTDGGLEEAQNKAQELATYLMIYLHCPTHENTHRFLDEVLPTPPLCELINTRFVFYAASVMEPEGHRLAIEMGATTFPFLAVRLQRNTVMTMKGLASAGELFKNLNGMFDRWDLVLAEEINLKHEREERKRAQDEEERRLVEMQAIDRERMRKYEERVNQLRQQAISQLMDSEGAQRLREEASEAEERIRHEGAFRQARSSVISAEARRRLPQEPHEDSKAETVAFIKLRSLKGAHAERRFHYSDPLYSLRDYAMTMEDTMAASFSWSLATHPAYST
;
A
#
# COMPACT_ATOMS: atom_id res chain seq x y z
N MET A 1 40.26 26.35 -42.46
CA MET A 1 39.35 27.34 -43.06
C MET A 1 38.25 27.58 -42.06
N LEU A 2 38.06 28.81 -41.59
CA LEU A 2 36.90 29.13 -40.76
C LEU A 2 35.63 28.84 -41.58
N SER A 3 34.64 28.18 -40.97
CA SER A 3 33.31 28.03 -41.58
C SER A 3 32.79 29.42 -41.96
N ILE A 4 32.13 29.54 -43.12
CA ILE A 4 31.49 30.79 -43.55
C ILE A 4 30.55 31.34 -42.46
N ALA A 5 29.96 30.44 -41.67
CA ALA A 5 29.08 30.79 -40.57
C ALA A 5 29.83 31.57 -39.47
N ASN A 6 31.07 31.17 -39.17
CA ASN A 6 31.93 31.89 -38.21
C ASN A 6 32.36 33.24 -38.78
N TYR A 7 32.68 33.30 -40.07
CA TYR A 7 33.03 34.55 -40.74
C TYR A 7 31.87 35.56 -40.68
N ILE A 8 30.65 35.13 -41.04
CA ILE A 8 29.45 35.98 -40.96
C ILE A 8 29.16 36.39 -39.51
N LYS A 9 29.34 35.49 -38.55
CA LYS A 9 29.13 35.80 -37.13
C LYS A 9 30.08 36.89 -36.63
N GLU A 10 31.35 36.79 -36.98
CA GLU A 10 32.39 37.75 -36.58
C GLU A 10 32.25 39.10 -37.29
N HIS A 11 31.92 39.10 -38.59
CA HIS A 11 31.95 40.30 -39.42
C HIS A 11 30.60 41.02 -39.52
N CYS A 12 29.48 40.30 -39.40
CA CYS A 12 28.13 40.85 -39.53
C CYS A 12 27.38 40.95 -38.19
N ASN A 13 27.97 40.51 -37.06
CA ASN A 13 27.34 40.53 -35.73
C ASN A 13 25.92 39.93 -35.69
N LEU A 14 25.71 38.85 -36.45
CA LEU A 14 24.44 38.14 -36.46
C LEU A 14 24.39 37.14 -35.29
N LEU A 15 23.56 37.44 -34.30
CA LEU A 15 23.38 36.69 -33.05
C LEU A 15 22.51 35.43 -33.23
N SER A 16 21.65 35.41 -34.25
CA SER A 16 20.70 34.33 -34.53
C SER A 16 21.17 33.30 -35.59
N ILE A 17 22.48 33.22 -35.85
CA ILE A 17 23.02 32.23 -36.80
C ILE A 17 22.95 30.82 -36.20
N VAL A 18 22.42 29.87 -36.98
CA VAL A 18 22.63 28.44 -36.75
C VAL A 18 23.98 28.08 -37.36
N THR A 19 25.04 28.07 -36.55
CA THR A 19 26.43 27.96 -37.04
C THR A 19 26.91 26.54 -37.29
N ASP A 20 26.35 25.55 -36.60
CA ASP A 20 26.94 24.20 -36.54
C ASP A 20 25.92 23.07 -36.82
N GLY A 21 24.69 23.45 -37.18
CA GLY A 21 23.58 22.55 -37.51
C GLY A 21 23.30 22.49 -39.01
N GLY A 22 22.88 21.33 -39.51
CA GLY A 22 22.36 21.19 -40.88
C GLY A 22 21.08 22.01 -41.09
N LEU A 23 20.62 22.10 -42.33
CA LEU A 23 19.40 22.82 -42.71
C LEU A 23 18.18 22.39 -41.88
N GLU A 24 18.10 21.11 -41.51
CA GLU A 24 17.02 20.55 -40.69
C GLU A 24 16.95 21.20 -39.30
N GLU A 25 18.10 21.44 -38.66
CA GLU A 25 18.14 22.10 -37.35
C GLU A 25 17.65 23.54 -37.46
N ALA A 26 18.07 24.26 -38.51
CA ALA A 26 17.62 25.63 -38.75
C ALA A 26 16.11 25.70 -39.04
N GLN A 27 15.56 24.74 -39.78
CA GLN A 27 14.13 24.62 -40.03
C GLN A 27 13.34 24.34 -38.74
N ASN A 28 13.81 23.39 -37.94
CA ASN A 28 13.19 23.05 -36.66
C ASN A 28 13.20 24.26 -35.71
N LYS A 29 14.32 24.98 -35.63
CA LYS A 29 14.44 26.18 -34.80
C LYS A 29 13.52 27.31 -35.27
N ALA A 30 13.40 27.53 -36.58
CA ALA A 30 12.47 28.53 -37.13
C ALA A 30 11.00 28.17 -36.83
N GLN A 31 10.65 26.88 -36.91
CA GLN A 31 9.32 26.38 -36.58
C GLN A 31 9.03 26.48 -35.07
N GLU A 32 10.01 26.19 -34.22
CA GLU A 32 9.89 26.31 -32.76
C GLU A 32 9.71 27.77 -32.35
N LEU A 33 10.52 28.68 -32.90
CA LEU A 33 10.41 30.11 -32.61
C LEU A 33 9.24 30.80 -33.33
N ALA A 34 8.52 30.07 -34.20
CA ALA A 34 7.46 30.59 -35.06
C ALA A 34 7.92 31.89 -35.75
N THR A 35 9.00 31.78 -36.53
CA THR A 35 9.65 32.92 -37.22
C THR A 35 10.11 32.51 -38.62
N TYR A 36 10.60 33.48 -39.40
CA TYR A 36 11.09 33.22 -40.75
C TYR A 36 12.48 32.55 -40.74
N LEU A 37 12.72 31.65 -41.70
CA LEU A 37 14.04 31.09 -41.96
C LEU A 37 14.66 31.79 -43.18
N MET A 38 15.80 32.45 -42.99
CA MET A 38 16.60 33.00 -44.09
C MET A 38 17.74 32.05 -44.43
N ILE A 39 17.78 31.61 -45.69
CA ILE A 39 18.78 30.73 -46.28
C ILE A 39 19.69 31.56 -47.18
N TYR A 40 20.98 31.55 -46.89
CA TYR A 40 22.03 32.16 -47.69
C TYR A 40 22.88 31.07 -48.34
N LEU A 41 22.87 31.04 -49.67
CA LEU A 41 23.75 30.19 -50.47
C LEU A 41 24.81 31.05 -51.15
N HIS A 42 26.06 30.60 -51.04
CA HIS A 42 27.18 31.27 -51.66
C HIS A 42 28.08 30.28 -52.39
N CYS A 43 28.79 30.81 -53.38
CA CYS A 43 29.88 30.13 -54.05
C CYS A 43 31.18 30.87 -53.69
N PRO A 44 32.13 30.24 -52.97
CA PRO A 44 33.37 30.90 -52.54
C PRO A 44 34.20 31.49 -53.67
N THR A 45 34.07 30.96 -54.90
CA THR A 45 34.82 31.43 -56.07
C THR A 45 34.07 32.48 -56.89
N HIS A 46 32.83 32.82 -56.53
CA HIS A 46 32.02 33.79 -57.27
C HIS A 46 32.39 35.22 -56.86
N GLU A 47 32.62 36.10 -57.84
CA GLU A 47 33.13 37.47 -57.64
C GLU A 47 32.26 38.32 -56.70
N ASN A 48 30.95 38.12 -56.73
CA ASN A 48 30.00 38.89 -55.92
C ASN A 48 29.88 38.42 -54.46
N THR A 49 30.46 37.27 -54.09
CA THR A 49 30.33 36.73 -52.74
C THR A 49 30.98 37.64 -51.70
N HIS A 50 32.22 38.08 -51.94
CA HIS A 50 32.94 38.98 -51.03
C HIS A 50 32.25 40.35 -50.94
N ARG A 51 31.87 40.93 -52.08
CA ARG A 51 31.12 42.20 -52.09
C ARG A 51 29.84 42.15 -51.27
N PHE A 52 29.08 41.07 -51.37
CA PHE A 52 27.88 40.91 -50.56
C PHE A 52 28.18 40.83 -49.06
N LEU A 53 29.21 40.07 -48.68
CA LEU A 53 29.57 39.86 -47.27
C LEU A 53 30.27 41.05 -46.64
N ASP A 54 30.99 41.86 -47.41
CA ASP A 54 31.75 43.01 -46.91
C ASP A 54 30.95 44.32 -46.97
N GLU A 55 30.10 44.50 -48.00
CA GLU A 55 29.44 45.78 -48.28
C GLU A 55 27.92 45.77 -48.02
N VAL A 56 27.25 44.61 -48.17
CA VAL A 56 25.78 44.53 -48.13
C VAL A 56 25.28 43.97 -46.80
N LEU A 57 25.67 42.73 -46.47
CA LEU A 57 25.21 42.02 -45.29
C LEU A 57 25.57 42.72 -43.96
N PRO A 58 26.77 43.32 -43.78
CA PRO A 58 27.14 43.98 -42.52
C PRO A 58 26.44 45.32 -42.27
N THR A 59 25.56 45.76 -43.17
CA THR A 59 24.89 47.05 -42.98
C THR A 59 23.98 47.00 -41.74
N PRO A 60 24.09 47.97 -40.81
CA PRO A 60 23.39 47.89 -39.52
C PRO A 60 21.87 47.63 -39.60
N PRO A 61 21.11 48.29 -40.52
CA PRO A 61 19.68 48.04 -40.64
C PRO A 61 19.35 46.59 -41.06
N LEU A 62 20.19 45.95 -41.88
CA LEU A 62 19.97 44.57 -42.27
C LEU A 62 20.33 43.61 -41.14
N CYS A 63 21.44 43.83 -40.43
CA CYS A 63 21.83 42.98 -39.30
C CYS A 63 20.78 42.98 -38.18
N GLU A 64 20.27 44.15 -37.81
CA GLU A 64 19.22 44.27 -36.79
C GLU A 64 17.93 43.55 -37.20
N LEU A 65 17.53 43.72 -38.47
CA LEU A 65 16.35 43.07 -39.01
C LEU A 65 16.50 41.55 -39.03
N ILE A 66 17.66 41.04 -39.47
CA ILE A 66 17.97 39.61 -39.52
C ILE A 66 17.95 39.01 -38.10
N ASN A 67 18.60 39.66 -37.15
CA ASN A 67 18.68 39.20 -35.76
C ASN A 67 17.31 39.14 -35.07
N THR A 68 16.42 40.06 -35.40
CA THR A 68 15.12 40.18 -34.71
C THR A 68 14.04 39.28 -35.33
N ARG A 69 14.10 39.07 -36.66
CA ARG A 69 12.96 38.52 -37.42
C ARG A 69 13.27 37.21 -38.11
N PHE A 70 14.51 36.72 -38.06
CA PHE A 70 14.91 35.52 -38.77
C PHE A 70 15.79 34.58 -37.93
N VAL A 71 15.64 33.30 -38.21
CA VAL A 71 16.70 32.32 -38.05
C VAL A 71 17.54 32.35 -39.33
N PHE A 72 18.85 32.56 -39.19
CA PHE A 72 19.76 32.67 -40.33
C PHE A 72 20.58 31.39 -40.53
N TYR A 73 20.55 30.83 -41.74
CA TYR A 73 21.29 29.65 -42.16
C TYR A 73 22.13 29.96 -43.39
N ALA A 74 23.40 29.56 -43.40
CA ALA A 74 24.32 29.79 -44.49
C ALA A 74 24.99 28.47 -44.92
N ALA A 75 25.06 28.22 -46.23
CA ALA A 75 25.76 27.06 -46.78
C ALA A 75 26.56 27.39 -48.04
N SER A 76 27.64 26.64 -48.26
CA SER A 76 28.45 26.72 -49.47
C SER A 76 27.94 25.73 -50.51
N VAL A 77 27.82 26.15 -51.77
CA VAL A 77 27.46 25.22 -52.87
C VAL A 77 28.58 24.25 -53.25
N MET A 78 29.77 24.42 -52.66
CA MET A 78 30.87 23.44 -52.76
C MET A 78 30.68 22.26 -51.79
N GLU A 79 29.79 22.40 -50.81
CA GLU A 79 29.46 21.34 -49.86
C GLU A 79 28.23 20.54 -50.36
N PRO A 80 28.13 19.23 -50.08
CA PRO A 80 27.03 18.40 -50.57
C PRO A 80 25.64 18.93 -50.21
N GLU A 81 25.48 19.48 -49.00
CA GLU A 81 24.22 20.03 -48.54
C GLU A 81 23.83 21.31 -49.28
N GLY A 82 24.74 22.28 -49.35
CA GLY A 82 24.51 23.52 -50.09
C GLY A 82 24.32 23.30 -51.59
N HIS A 83 25.00 22.30 -52.18
CA HIS A 83 24.81 21.91 -53.58
C HIS A 83 23.40 21.37 -53.83
N ARG A 84 22.90 20.46 -52.99
CA ARG A 84 21.51 19.96 -53.09
C ARG A 84 20.50 21.10 -52.94
N LEU A 85 20.72 21.98 -51.97
CA LEU A 85 19.81 23.10 -51.71
C LEU A 85 19.79 24.10 -52.86
N ALA A 86 20.95 24.34 -53.51
CA ALA A 86 21.04 25.16 -54.70
C ALA A 86 20.21 24.60 -55.86
N ILE A 87 20.22 23.28 -56.07
CA ILE A 87 19.40 22.62 -57.09
C ILE A 87 17.92 22.73 -56.73
N GLU A 88 17.54 22.40 -55.50
CA GLU A 88 16.15 22.44 -55.01
C GLU A 88 15.54 23.84 -55.19
N MET A 89 16.32 24.87 -54.89
CA MET A 89 15.86 26.27 -54.92
C MET A 89 16.07 26.95 -56.28
N GLY A 90 16.64 26.25 -57.27
CA GLY A 90 16.94 26.81 -58.59
C GLY A 90 17.89 28.01 -58.52
N ALA A 91 18.90 27.93 -57.65
CA ALA A 91 19.92 28.94 -57.48
C ALA A 91 20.92 28.89 -58.65
N THR A 92 20.79 29.85 -59.59
CA THR A 92 21.60 29.94 -60.82
C THR A 92 22.73 30.95 -60.72
N THR A 93 22.71 31.84 -59.72
CA THR A 93 23.64 32.97 -59.57
C THR A 93 23.85 33.25 -58.09
N PHE A 94 25.07 33.66 -57.71
CA PHE A 94 25.43 33.90 -56.32
C PHE A 94 25.80 35.37 -56.06
N PRO A 95 25.54 35.90 -54.85
CA PRO A 95 24.86 35.27 -53.72
C PRO A 95 23.38 34.93 -54.02
N PHE A 96 22.85 33.90 -53.36
CA PHE A 96 21.44 33.54 -53.43
C PHE A 96 20.82 33.58 -52.04
N LEU A 97 19.71 34.30 -51.89
CA LEU A 97 18.94 34.37 -50.66
C LEU A 97 17.56 33.81 -50.89
N ALA A 98 17.08 33.04 -49.92
CA ALA A 98 15.68 32.65 -49.86
C ALA A 98 15.15 32.81 -48.45
N VAL A 99 13.90 33.24 -48.34
CA VAL A 99 13.17 33.26 -47.07
C VAL A 99 12.09 32.20 -47.14
N ARG A 100 12.03 31.35 -46.11
CA ARG A 100 10.97 30.38 -45.91
C ARG A 100 10.12 30.76 -44.70
N LEU A 101 8.83 30.55 -44.85
CA LEU A 101 7.86 30.51 -43.76
C LEU A 101 7.26 29.10 -43.76
N GLN A 102 7.49 28.34 -42.69
CA GLN A 102 7.16 26.91 -42.64
C GLN A 102 7.80 26.13 -43.81
N ARG A 103 6.98 25.56 -44.70
CA ARG A 103 7.41 24.81 -45.89
C ARG A 103 7.42 25.66 -47.17
N ASN A 104 6.92 26.89 -47.10
CA ASN A 104 6.76 27.75 -48.27
C ASN A 104 7.92 28.73 -48.41
N THR A 105 8.49 28.83 -49.60
CA THR A 105 9.44 29.88 -49.94
C THR A 105 8.67 31.16 -50.28
N VAL A 106 8.79 32.18 -49.42
CA VAL A 106 8.00 33.42 -49.51
C VAL A 106 8.73 34.55 -50.25
N MET A 107 10.06 34.44 -50.37
CA MET A 107 10.91 35.37 -51.10
C MET A 107 12.16 34.67 -51.59
N THR A 108 12.62 35.00 -52.80
CA THR A 108 13.94 34.62 -53.31
C THR A 108 14.62 35.82 -53.94
N MET A 109 15.94 35.87 -53.86
CA MET A 109 16.76 36.91 -54.47
C MET A 109 18.02 36.25 -55.04
N LYS A 110 18.30 36.52 -56.32
CA LYS A 110 19.43 35.93 -57.04
C LYS A 110 20.42 37.04 -57.42
N GLY A 111 21.71 36.80 -57.18
CA GLY A 111 22.77 37.73 -57.52
C GLY A 111 22.95 38.86 -56.49
N LEU A 112 23.89 39.75 -56.79
CA LEU A 112 24.22 40.88 -55.93
C LEU A 112 23.10 41.93 -55.97
N ALA A 113 22.51 42.20 -54.81
CA ALA A 113 21.57 43.31 -54.62
C ALA A 113 22.18 44.33 -53.66
N SER A 114 21.79 45.60 -53.81
CA SER A 114 22.17 46.63 -52.84
C SER A 114 21.46 46.40 -51.50
N ALA A 115 22.04 46.92 -50.41
CA ALA A 115 21.43 46.82 -49.08
C ALA A 115 20.01 47.42 -49.03
N GLY A 116 19.79 48.54 -49.73
CA GLY A 116 18.47 49.18 -49.82
C GLY A 116 17.43 48.34 -50.57
N GLU A 117 17.82 47.68 -51.65
CA GLU A 117 16.94 46.76 -52.39
C GLU A 117 16.60 45.52 -51.57
N LEU A 118 17.57 44.94 -50.88
CA LEU A 118 17.34 43.81 -49.98
C LEU A 118 16.38 44.21 -48.86
N PHE A 119 16.62 45.34 -48.19
CA PHE A 119 15.74 45.85 -47.14
C PHE A 119 14.32 46.12 -47.64
N LYS A 120 14.17 46.76 -48.80
CA LYS A 120 12.86 47.02 -49.42
C LYS A 120 12.10 45.73 -49.73
N ASN A 121 12.77 44.72 -50.28
CA ASN A 121 12.14 43.44 -50.59
C ASN A 121 11.73 42.68 -49.33
N LEU A 122 12.54 42.71 -48.27
CA LEU A 122 12.20 42.11 -46.97
C LEU A 122 10.98 42.78 -46.33
N ASN A 123 10.90 44.12 -46.34
CA ASN A 123 9.72 44.82 -45.83
C ASN A 123 8.47 44.50 -46.64
N GLY A 124 8.55 44.50 -47.96
CA GLY A 124 7.42 44.10 -48.80
C GLY A 124 6.99 42.64 -48.61
N MET A 125 7.90 41.76 -48.16
CA MET A 125 7.56 40.40 -47.76
C MET A 125 6.81 40.39 -46.42
N PHE A 126 7.29 41.13 -45.41
CA PHE A 126 6.61 41.23 -44.11
C PHE A 126 5.18 41.77 -44.26
N ASP A 127 4.98 42.81 -45.06
CA ASP A 127 3.66 43.39 -45.32
C ASP A 127 2.65 42.35 -45.85
N ARG A 128 3.12 41.31 -46.55
CA ARG A 128 2.27 40.24 -47.11
C ARG A 128 2.12 39.04 -46.18
N TRP A 129 3.17 38.67 -45.46
CA TRP A 129 3.23 37.38 -44.76
C TRP A 129 3.14 37.48 -43.24
N ASP A 130 3.25 38.67 -42.65
CA ASP A 130 3.19 38.84 -41.19
C ASP A 130 1.83 38.45 -40.61
N LEU A 131 0.75 38.64 -41.37
CA LEU A 131 -0.58 38.18 -40.94
C LEU A 131 -0.62 36.64 -40.83
N VAL A 132 -0.02 35.94 -41.79
CA VAL A 132 0.07 34.47 -41.80
C VAL A 132 0.98 33.99 -40.66
N LEU A 133 2.08 34.69 -40.41
CA LEU A 133 2.97 34.40 -39.29
C LEU A 133 2.25 34.58 -37.94
N ALA A 134 1.51 35.68 -37.78
CA ALA A 134 0.75 35.96 -36.56
C ALA A 134 -0.34 34.91 -36.31
N GLU A 135 -1.02 34.44 -37.36
CA GLU A 135 -1.97 33.34 -37.27
C GLU A 135 -1.29 32.05 -36.78
N GLU A 136 -0.11 31.70 -37.31
CA GLU A 136 0.61 30.51 -36.85
C GLU A 136 1.06 30.63 -35.38
N ILE A 137 1.54 31.80 -34.97
CA ILE A 137 1.90 32.06 -33.58
C ILE A 137 0.69 31.84 -32.67
N ASN A 138 -0.48 32.35 -33.04
CA ASN A 138 -1.73 32.16 -32.29
C ASN A 138 -2.15 30.69 -32.22
N LEU A 139 -2.10 29.97 -33.36
CA LEU A 139 -2.44 28.55 -33.40
C LEU A 139 -1.48 27.72 -32.53
N LYS A 140 -0.18 28.08 -32.51
CA LYS A 140 0.80 27.44 -31.63
C LYS A 140 0.45 27.70 -30.17
N HIS A 141 0.15 28.95 -29.80
CA HIS A 141 -0.28 29.29 -28.45
C HIS A 141 -1.54 28.53 -28.03
N GLU A 142 -2.56 28.47 -28.88
CA GLU A 142 -3.80 27.73 -28.59
C GLU A 142 -3.54 26.23 -28.37
N ARG A 143 -2.68 25.61 -29.19
CA ARG A 143 -2.28 24.20 -29.01
C ARG A 143 -1.56 23.99 -27.67
N GLU A 144 -0.66 24.90 -27.29
CA GLU A 144 0.05 24.84 -26.02
C GLU A 144 -0.90 25.01 -24.83
N GLU A 145 -1.82 25.98 -24.89
CA GLU A 145 -2.84 26.19 -23.86
C GLU A 145 -3.77 24.98 -23.73
N ARG A 146 -4.23 24.42 -24.84
CA ARG A 146 -5.06 23.21 -24.83
C ARG A 146 -4.34 22.03 -24.20
N LYS A 147 -3.04 21.85 -24.51
CA LYS A 147 -2.23 20.81 -23.89
C LYS A 147 -2.09 21.03 -22.39
N ARG A 148 -1.81 22.25 -21.95
CA ARG A 148 -1.72 22.59 -20.51
C ARG A 148 -3.05 22.32 -19.79
N ALA A 149 -4.17 22.67 -20.40
CA ALA A 149 -5.50 22.40 -19.85
C ALA A 149 -5.77 20.89 -19.72
N GLN A 150 -5.40 20.09 -20.73
CA GLN A 150 -5.50 18.64 -20.69
C GLN A 150 -4.63 18.03 -19.59
N ASP A 151 -3.36 18.46 -19.48
CA ASP A 151 -2.44 18.00 -18.45
C ASP A 151 -2.97 18.34 -17.03
N GLU A 152 -3.60 19.50 -16.87
CA GLU A 152 -4.22 19.90 -15.60
C GLU A 152 -5.46 19.06 -15.27
N GLU A 153 -6.31 18.80 -16.25
CA GLU A 153 -7.49 17.95 -16.08
C GLU A 153 -7.10 16.50 -15.73
N GLU A 154 -6.09 15.94 -16.39
CA GLU A 154 -5.55 14.62 -16.08
C GLU A 154 -5.04 14.54 -14.64
N ARG A 155 -4.29 15.55 -14.18
CA ARG A 155 -3.81 15.63 -12.80
C ARG A 155 -4.95 15.64 -11.79
N ARG A 156 -6.00 16.44 -12.04
CA ARG A 156 -7.18 16.51 -11.17
C ARG A 156 -7.92 15.17 -11.12
N LEU A 157 -8.05 14.48 -12.25
CA LEU A 157 -8.66 13.15 -12.30
C LEU A 157 -7.88 12.14 -11.48
N VAL A 158 -6.55 12.11 -11.61
CA VAL A 158 -5.67 11.22 -10.83
C VAL A 158 -5.79 11.50 -9.33
N GLU A 159 -5.85 12.76 -8.93
CA GLU A 159 -6.04 13.15 -7.53
C GLU A 159 -7.40 12.69 -6.98
N MET A 160 -8.49 12.91 -7.72
CA MET A 160 -9.82 12.44 -7.34
C MET A 160 -9.86 10.91 -7.18
N GLN A 161 -9.26 10.18 -8.12
CA GLN A 161 -9.15 8.72 -8.03
C GLN A 161 -8.32 8.25 -6.84
N ALA A 162 -7.30 9.01 -6.42
CA ALA A 162 -6.53 8.70 -5.22
C ALA A 162 -7.38 8.88 -3.95
N ILE A 163 -8.14 9.98 -3.86
CA ILE A 163 -9.06 10.26 -2.75
C ILE A 163 -10.12 9.15 -2.64
N ASP A 164 -10.75 8.76 -3.75
CA ASP A 164 -11.78 7.73 -3.74
C ASP A 164 -11.22 6.35 -3.37
N ARG A 165 -10.01 6.00 -3.84
CA ARG A 165 -9.31 4.78 -3.40
C ARG A 165 -9.04 4.79 -1.89
N GLU A 166 -8.61 5.91 -1.33
CA GLU A 166 -8.38 6.02 0.11
C GLU A 166 -9.68 5.91 0.91
N ARG A 167 -10.77 6.52 0.42
CA ARG A 167 -12.11 6.41 1.02
C ARG A 167 -12.59 4.96 1.04
N MET A 168 -12.47 4.25 -0.08
CA MET A 168 -12.85 2.84 -0.18
C MET A 168 -12.04 1.97 0.76
N ARG A 169 -10.71 2.18 0.85
CA ARG A 169 -9.85 1.48 1.79
C ARG A 169 -10.29 1.69 3.24
N LYS A 170 -10.55 2.93 3.66
CA LYS A 170 -11.02 3.24 5.03
C LYS A 170 -12.38 2.59 5.31
N TYR A 171 -13.26 2.54 4.33
CA TYR A 171 -14.56 1.88 4.45
C TYR A 171 -14.41 0.37 4.64
N GLU A 172 -13.59 -0.29 3.80
CA GLU A 172 -13.29 -1.72 3.90
C GLU A 172 -12.62 -2.08 5.24
N GLU A 173 -11.66 -1.29 5.69
CA GLU A 173 -11.01 -1.46 7.00
C GLU A 173 -12.05 -1.40 8.14
N ARG A 174 -12.97 -0.43 8.11
CA ARG A 174 -14.04 -0.31 9.11
C ARG A 174 -14.99 -1.51 9.07
N VAL A 175 -15.39 -1.97 7.88
CA VAL A 175 -16.26 -3.15 7.74
C VAL A 175 -15.57 -4.40 8.28
N ASN A 176 -14.28 -4.59 7.98
CA ASN A 176 -13.52 -5.72 8.47
C ASN A 176 -13.34 -5.68 10.00
N GLN A 177 -13.09 -4.50 10.59
CA GLN A 177 -13.04 -4.33 12.04
C GLN A 177 -14.35 -4.71 12.71
N LEU A 178 -15.50 -4.25 12.19
CA LEU A 178 -16.82 -4.61 12.71
C LEU A 178 -17.09 -6.12 12.61
N ARG A 179 -16.69 -6.75 11.50
CA ARG A 179 -16.80 -8.21 11.32
C ARG A 179 -15.95 -8.97 12.33
N GLN A 180 -14.70 -8.56 12.54
CA GLN A 180 -13.81 -9.18 13.51
C GLN A 180 -14.34 -9.03 14.94
N GLN A 181 -14.87 -7.85 15.30
CA GLN A 181 -15.50 -7.64 16.60
C GLN A 181 -16.72 -8.55 16.79
N ALA A 182 -17.58 -8.68 15.78
CA ALA A 182 -18.74 -9.57 15.86
C ALA A 182 -18.32 -11.04 16.02
N ILE A 183 -17.30 -11.50 15.27
CA ILE A 183 -16.76 -12.86 15.40
C ILE A 183 -16.17 -13.08 16.80
N SER A 184 -15.38 -12.13 17.32
CA SER A 184 -14.82 -12.22 18.67
C SER A 184 -15.91 -12.32 19.73
N GLN A 185 -16.93 -11.46 19.64
CA GLN A 185 -18.06 -11.48 20.58
C GLN A 185 -18.83 -12.81 20.54
N LEU A 186 -19.02 -13.39 19.36
CA LEU A 186 -19.63 -14.71 19.22
C LEU A 186 -18.78 -15.79 19.89
N MET A 187 -17.47 -15.82 19.60
CA MET A 187 -16.53 -16.78 20.20
C MET A 187 -16.47 -16.66 21.74
N ASP A 188 -16.44 -15.44 22.27
CA ASP A 188 -16.44 -15.17 23.70
C ASP A 188 -17.76 -15.63 24.35
N SER A 189 -18.90 -15.40 23.68
CA SER A 189 -20.21 -15.83 24.16
C SER A 189 -20.36 -17.36 24.16
N GLU A 190 -19.90 -18.04 23.10
CA GLU A 190 -19.89 -19.50 23.03
C GLU A 190 -18.93 -20.10 24.07
N GLY A 191 -17.75 -19.51 24.25
CA GLY A 191 -16.80 -19.94 25.28
C GLY A 191 -17.37 -19.81 26.69
N ALA A 192 -18.05 -18.69 26.98
CA ALA A 192 -18.72 -18.47 28.25
C ALA A 192 -19.89 -19.44 28.48
N GLN A 193 -20.64 -19.80 27.42
CA GLN A 193 -21.69 -20.82 27.51
C GLN A 193 -21.10 -22.20 27.83
N ARG A 194 -20.06 -22.64 27.11
CA ARG A 194 -19.39 -23.92 27.36
C ARG A 194 -18.83 -24.02 28.78
N LEU A 195 -18.19 -22.97 29.27
CA LEU A 195 -17.69 -22.92 30.66
C LEU A 195 -18.82 -23.06 31.70
N ARG A 196 -19.99 -22.47 31.44
CA ARG A 196 -21.17 -22.61 32.33
C ARG A 196 -21.76 -24.01 32.27
N GLU A 197 -21.84 -24.60 31.09
CA GLU A 197 -22.32 -25.97 30.89
C GLU A 197 -21.40 -26.97 31.59
N GLU A 198 -20.08 -26.87 31.38
CA GLU A 198 -19.07 -27.71 32.03
C GLU A 198 -19.11 -27.57 33.56
N ALA A 199 -19.28 -26.35 34.09
CA ALA A 199 -19.42 -26.13 35.53
C ALA A 199 -20.70 -26.76 36.08
N SER A 200 -21.83 -26.62 35.37
CA SER A 200 -23.10 -27.23 35.76
C SER A 200 -23.00 -28.76 35.75
N GLU A 201 -22.41 -29.35 34.71
CA GLU A 201 -22.19 -30.80 34.62
C GLU A 201 -21.26 -31.29 35.75
N ALA A 202 -20.20 -30.56 36.07
CA ALA A 202 -19.30 -30.93 37.16
C ALA A 202 -20.01 -30.90 38.52
N GLU A 203 -20.84 -29.89 38.77
CA GLU A 203 -21.67 -29.81 39.98
C GLU A 203 -22.68 -30.96 40.07
N GLU A 204 -23.33 -31.31 38.96
CA GLU A 204 -24.27 -32.43 38.90
C GLU A 204 -23.56 -33.77 39.14
N ARG A 205 -22.36 -33.97 38.57
CA ARG A 205 -21.54 -35.16 38.83
C ARG A 205 -21.16 -35.27 40.31
N ILE A 206 -20.73 -34.17 40.94
CA ILE A 206 -20.41 -34.14 42.38
C ILE A 206 -21.65 -34.47 43.21
N ARG A 207 -22.81 -33.87 42.89
CA ARG A 207 -24.08 -34.14 43.58
C ARG A 207 -24.51 -35.59 43.43
N HIS A 208 -24.49 -36.14 42.22
CA HIS A 208 -24.89 -37.51 41.95
C HIS A 208 -23.94 -38.52 42.61
N GLU A 209 -22.63 -38.28 42.55
CA GLU A 209 -21.65 -39.14 43.22
C GLU A 209 -21.81 -39.09 44.75
N GLY A 210 -22.03 -37.90 45.32
CA GLY A 210 -22.33 -37.72 46.74
C GLY A 210 -23.59 -38.48 47.17
N ALA A 211 -24.68 -38.34 46.42
CA ALA A 211 -25.94 -39.04 46.67
C ALA A 211 -25.77 -40.57 46.56
N PHE A 212 -25.06 -41.05 45.55
CA PHE A 212 -24.78 -42.49 45.38
C PHE A 212 -23.94 -43.04 46.54
N ARG A 213 -22.90 -42.32 46.96
CA ARG A 213 -22.08 -42.70 48.12
C ARG A 213 -22.93 -42.77 49.39
N GLN A 214 -23.80 -41.79 49.62
CA GLN A 214 -24.68 -41.76 50.80
C GLN A 214 -25.71 -42.90 50.77
N ALA A 215 -26.37 -43.14 49.64
CA ALA A 215 -27.32 -44.23 49.48
C ALA A 215 -26.66 -45.59 49.73
N ARG A 216 -25.47 -45.82 49.16
CA ARG A 216 -24.70 -47.05 49.37
C ARG A 216 -24.33 -47.26 50.85
N SER A 217 -23.86 -46.22 51.54
CA SER A 217 -23.57 -46.29 52.98
C SER A 217 -24.83 -46.63 53.79
N SER A 218 -25.98 -46.02 53.45
CA SER A 218 -27.25 -46.29 54.16
C SER A 218 -27.73 -47.74 54.03
N VAL A 219 -27.60 -48.35 52.84
CA VAL A 219 -27.97 -49.76 52.61
C VAL A 219 -27.04 -50.70 53.39
N ILE A 220 -25.73 -50.47 53.33
CA ILE A 220 -24.74 -51.27 54.08
C ILE A 220 -25.01 -51.18 55.58
N SER A 221 -25.28 -49.98 56.10
CA SER A 221 -25.61 -49.76 57.51
C SER A 221 -26.92 -50.46 57.91
N ALA A 222 -27.96 -50.40 57.08
CA ALA A 222 -29.24 -51.05 57.34
C ALA A 222 -29.13 -52.59 57.33
N GLU A 223 -28.39 -53.16 56.38
CA GLU A 223 -28.14 -54.60 56.35
C GLU A 223 -27.31 -55.07 57.55
N ALA A 224 -26.28 -54.32 57.91
CA ALA A 224 -25.49 -54.60 59.11
C ALA A 224 -26.35 -54.54 60.37
N ARG A 225 -27.24 -53.55 60.50
CA ARG A 225 -28.21 -53.48 61.62
C ARG A 225 -29.11 -54.71 61.71
N ARG A 226 -29.55 -55.26 60.57
CA ARG A 226 -30.42 -56.46 60.53
C ARG A 226 -29.71 -57.75 60.93
N ARG A 227 -28.41 -57.88 60.64
CA ARG A 227 -27.62 -59.09 60.94
C ARG A 227 -27.11 -59.13 62.38
N LEU A 228 -27.22 -58.02 63.10
CA LEU A 228 -26.72 -57.95 64.47
C LEU A 228 -27.57 -58.79 65.42
N PRO A 229 -26.95 -59.66 66.24
CA PRO A 229 -27.66 -60.47 67.23
C PRO A 229 -28.34 -59.57 68.27
N GLN A 230 -29.44 -60.02 68.86
CA GLN A 230 -30.14 -59.24 69.89
C GLN A 230 -29.18 -58.93 71.05
N GLU A 231 -29.19 -57.69 71.53
CA GLU A 231 -28.30 -57.31 72.62
C GLU A 231 -28.65 -58.10 73.90
N PRO A 232 -27.66 -58.71 74.56
CA PRO A 232 -27.88 -59.42 75.83
C PRO A 232 -28.51 -58.50 76.89
N HIS A 233 -29.52 -59.01 77.60
CA HIS A 233 -30.17 -58.27 78.70
C HIS A 233 -29.17 -58.00 79.84
N GLU A 234 -29.39 -56.95 80.64
CA GLU A 234 -28.49 -56.57 81.75
C GLU A 234 -28.33 -57.67 82.80
N ASP A 235 -29.32 -58.55 82.92
CA ASP A 235 -29.35 -59.70 83.85
C ASP A 235 -28.63 -60.95 83.32
N SER A 236 -28.01 -60.87 82.13
CA SER A 236 -27.24 -61.98 81.56
C SER A 236 -25.96 -62.21 82.38
N LYS A 237 -25.62 -63.47 82.65
CA LYS A 237 -24.43 -63.82 83.45
C LYS A 237 -23.17 -63.15 82.87
N ALA A 238 -22.41 -62.45 83.71
CA ALA A 238 -21.19 -61.73 83.32
C ALA A 238 -20.13 -62.63 82.67
N GLU A 239 -20.13 -63.93 82.98
CA GLU A 239 -19.23 -64.93 82.39
C GLU A 239 -19.55 -65.24 80.91
N THR A 240 -20.71 -64.82 80.40
CA THR A 240 -21.20 -65.18 79.06
C THR A 240 -21.29 -63.98 78.10
N VAL A 241 -20.88 -62.78 78.54
CA VAL A 241 -21.04 -61.51 77.82
C VAL A 241 -19.74 -60.71 77.80
N ALA A 242 -19.46 -60.05 76.68
CA ALA A 242 -18.37 -59.10 76.49
C ALA A 242 -18.92 -57.69 76.19
N PHE A 243 -18.32 -56.66 76.78
CA PHE A 243 -18.68 -55.26 76.54
C PHE A 243 -17.69 -54.60 75.58
N ILE A 244 -18.18 -54.14 74.43
CA ILE A 244 -17.32 -53.61 73.36
C ILE A 244 -17.64 -52.14 73.13
N LYS A 245 -16.62 -51.31 73.30
CA LYS A 245 -16.65 -49.88 73.00
C LYS A 245 -15.92 -49.61 71.70
N LEU A 246 -16.62 -48.99 70.78
CA LEU A 246 -16.14 -48.57 69.47
C LEU A 246 -15.99 -47.04 69.43
N ARG A 247 -14.91 -46.59 68.80
CA ARG A 247 -14.67 -45.17 68.54
C ARG A 247 -14.48 -44.95 67.03
N SER A 248 -15.28 -44.05 66.46
CA SER A 248 -15.10 -43.56 65.09
C SER A 248 -13.96 -42.54 65.02
N LEU A 249 -13.39 -42.36 63.82
CA LEU A 249 -12.35 -41.37 63.53
C LEU A 249 -12.82 -39.91 63.70
N LYS A 250 -14.13 -39.60 63.60
CA LYS A 250 -14.65 -38.27 63.98
C LYS A 250 -15.03 -38.15 65.47
N GLY A 251 -14.66 -39.14 66.29
CA GLY A 251 -14.83 -39.09 67.75
C GLY A 251 -16.19 -39.56 68.26
N ALA A 252 -17.08 -40.07 67.41
CA ALA A 252 -18.31 -40.72 67.87
C ALA A 252 -17.99 -42.01 68.63
N HIS A 253 -18.66 -42.24 69.76
CA HIS A 253 -18.49 -43.42 70.60
C HIS A 253 -19.79 -44.23 70.60
N ALA A 254 -19.67 -45.55 70.45
CA ALA A 254 -20.79 -46.47 70.53
C ALA A 254 -20.41 -47.66 71.42
N GLU A 255 -21.32 -48.07 72.30
CA GLU A 255 -21.13 -49.13 73.28
C GLU A 255 -22.23 -50.18 73.13
N ARG A 256 -21.86 -51.47 73.07
CA ARG A 256 -22.81 -52.57 72.94
C ARG A 256 -22.28 -53.86 73.57
N ARG A 257 -23.19 -54.64 74.16
CA ARG A 257 -22.91 -55.98 74.71
C ARG A 257 -23.03 -57.06 73.63
N PHE A 258 -22.14 -58.06 73.68
CA PHE A 258 -22.14 -59.24 72.79
C PHE A 258 -21.98 -60.52 73.62
N HIS A 259 -22.57 -61.63 73.20
CA HIS A 259 -22.27 -62.94 73.80
C HIS A 259 -20.92 -63.45 73.30
N TYR A 260 -20.20 -64.24 74.12
CA TYR A 260 -18.96 -64.90 73.65
C TYR A 260 -19.21 -65.91 72.51
N SER A 261 -20.44 -66.41 72.39
CA SER A 261 -20.86 -67.28 71.29
C SER A 261 -21.18 -66.52 69.99
N ASP A 262 -21.24 -65.18 70.03
CA ASP A 262 -21.53 -64.39 68.84
C ASP A 262 -20.33 -64.43 67.87
N PRO A 263 -20.58 -64.52 66.56
CA PRO A 263 -19.50 -64.62 65.60
C PRO A 263 -18.79 -63.28 65.43
N LEU A 264 -17.47 -63.33 65.21
CA LEU A 264 -16.59 -62.15 65.11
C LEU A 264 -17.03 -61.13 64.05
N TYR A 265 -17.69 -61.57 62.98
CA TYR A 265 -18.21 -60.67 61.94
C TYR A 265 -19.31 -59.71 62.46
N SER A 266 -19.98 -60.04 63.57
CA SER A 266 -20.97 -59.18 64.23
C SER A 266 -20.35 -57.87 64.73
N LEU A 267 -19.06 -57.89 65.09
CA LEU A 267 -18.33 -56.68 65.46
C LEU A 267 -18.18 -55.77 64.24
N ARG A 268 -17.75 -56.32 63.10
CA ARG A 268 -17.66 -55.58 61.84
C ARG A 268 -19.02 -54.98 61.46
N ASP A 269 -20.10 -55.75 61.54
CA ASP A 269 -21.44 -55.25 61.26
C ASP A 269 -21.82 -54.11 62.22
N TYR A 270 -21.48 -54.23 63.51
CA TYR A 270 -21.71 -53.17 64.49
C TYR A 270 -20.95 -51.87 64.16
N ALA A 271 -19.68 -51.97 63.76
CA ALA A 271 -18.92 -50.81 63.28
C ALA A 271 -19.55 -50.17 62.02
N MET A 272 -20.15 -50.97 61.13
CA MET A 272 -20.83 -50.49 59.93
C MET A 272 -22.18 -49.80 60.22
N THR A 273 -22.73 -49.95 61.43
CA THR A 273 -23.97 -49.26 61.83
C THR A 273 -23.77 -47.82 62.27
N MET A 274 -22.54 -47.43 62.60
CA MET A 274 -22.21 -46.06 62.97
C MET A 274 -22.39 -45.15 61.76
N GLU A 275 -22.94 -43.94 61.97
CA GLU A 275 -23.25 -42.96 60.91
C GLU A 275 -22.01 -42.44 60.15
N ASP A 276 -20.83 -42.88 60.57
CA ASP A 276 -19.55 -42.31 60.19
C ASP A 276 -18.65 -43.32 59.47
N THR A 277 -19.28 -44.18 58.66
CA THR A 277 -18.62 -45.18 57.81
C THR A 277 -17.96 -44.52 56.60
N MET A 278 -16.83 -43.84 56.83
CA MET A 278 -16.00 -43.30 55.75
C MET A 278 -14.56 -43.83 55.75
N ALA A 279 -14.16 -44.72 56.67
CA ALA A 279 -12.81 -45.27 56.68
C ALA A 279 -12.77 -46.75 57.09
N ALA A 280 -11.88 -47.50 56.44
CA ALA A 280 -11.61 -48.91 56.67
C ALA A 280 -10.82 -49.20 57.96
N SER A 281 -10.70 -48.23 58.88
CA SER A 281 -9.93 -48.34 60.11
C SER A 281 -10.75 -47.91 61.33
N PHE A 282 -10.91 -48.84 62.28
CA PHE A 282 -11.57 -48.63 63.56
C PHE A 282 -10.58 -48.95 64.68
N SER A 283 -10.64 -48.20 65.78
CA SER A 283 -9.95 -48.59 67.03
C SER A 283 -10.93 -49.31 67.95
N TRP A 284 -10.60 -50.52 68.36
CA TRP A 284 -11.40 -51.36 69.25
C TRP A 284 -10.79 -51.36 70.65
N SER A 285 -11.62 -51.19 71.67
CA SER A 285 -11.22 -51.38 73.07
C SER A 285 -12.22 -52.30 73.73
N LEU A 286 -11.75 -53.41 74.29
CA LEU A 286 -12.55 -54.30 75.13
C LEU A 286 -12.61 -53.69 76.54
N ALA A 287 -13.81 -53.45 77.06
CA ALA A 287 -13.98 -53.07 78.46
C ALA A 287 -14.45 -54.31 79.23
N THR A 288 -13.70 -54.72 80.25
CA THR A 288 -14.14 -55.76 81.18
C THR A 288 -15.12 -55.15 82.18
N HIS A 289 -16.19 -55.87 82.50
CA HIS A 289 -17.21 -55.43 83.45
C HIS A 289 -16.56 -55.10 84.81
N PRO A 290 -16.79 -53.92 85.41
CA PRO A 290 -16.40 -53.66 86.78
C PRO A 290 -17.44 -54.31 87.72
N ALA A 291 -17.05 -55.35 88.43
CA ALA A 291 -17.77 -56.00 89.53
C ALA A 291 -16.80 -57.05 90.12
N TYR A 292 -16.32 -57.04 91.37
CA TYR A 292 -16.62 -56.31 92.60
C TYR A 292 -15.32 -56.13 93.40
N SER A 293 -15.29 -55.10 94.25
CA SER A 293 -14.39 -54.96 95.39
C SER A 293 -14.49 -56.15 96.36
N THR A 294 -13.35 -56.78 96.63
CA THR A 294 -12.91 -57.23 97.96
C THR A 294 -11.39 -57.20 97.98
#